data_AF-A0A1V4WYW5-F1
#
_entry.id   AF-A0A1V4WYW5-F1
#
_cell.length_a   1.000
_cell.length_b   1.000
_cell.length_c   1.000
_cell.angle_alpha   90.00
_cell.angle_beta   90.00
_cell.angle_gamma   90.00
#
_symmetry.space_group_name_H-M   'P 1'
#
loop_
_entity.id
_entity.type
_entity.pdbx_description
1 polymer ?
#
loop_
_entity_poly.entity_id
_entity_poly.type
_entity_poly.pdbx_seq_one_letter_code
_entity_poly.pdbx_strand_id
1 'polypeptide(L)'
;MAETDRIIRTSDQIAPARPSLSLERRLAKALKGSEARKRRGETKTGKATRPVRKKRRRKRSEPFVRLTLELIKSKAYRDLPPSAAKMLVHFLSRPGEAFGIPLSDRQAYETTFSLTYSEASKLGCARATFLAVVEALVGHGFLDPVRRGGVYNGRKVSSVYRLSQRWMAFGTSGFRPVNYRRWAVTGGGETSPAVREHE
;
A
#
# COMPACT_ATOMS: atom_id res chain seq x y z
N MET A 1 -19.55 -33.90 36.68
CA MET A 1 -18.47 -34.89 36.68
C MET A 1 -18.30 -35.42 35.26
N ALA A 2 -17.23 -35.00 34.57
CA ALA A 2 -16.58 -35.70 33.45
C ALA A 2 -15.49 -34.76 32.89
N GLU A 3 -14.35 -34.84 33.56
CA GLU A 3 -13.06 -34.26 33.28
C GLU A 3 -12.40 -35.04 32.14
N THR A 4 -11.86 -34.37 31.12
CA THR A 4 -10.93 -35.00 30.17
C THR A 4 -9.91 -33.98 29.69
N ASP A 5 -8.77 -33.99 30.38
CA ASP A 5 -7.50 -33.43 29.98
C ASP A 5 -7.06 -33.92 28.60
N ARG A 6 -6.63 -32.98 27.74
CA ARG A 6 -5.80 -33.29 26.58
C ARG A 6 -4.54 -32.44 26.60
N ILE A 7 -3.52 -33.05 27.20
CA ILE A 7 -2.11 -32.70 27.09
C ILE A 7 -1.67 -32.92 25.64
N ILE A 8 -1.39 -31.84 24.89
CA ILE A 8 -0.72 -31.94 23.59
C ILE A 8 0.70 -31.43 23.73
N ARG A 9 1.62 -32.34 23.38
CA ARG A 9 3.07 -32.30 23.47
C ARG A 9 3.67 -31.15 22.65
N THR A 10 4.50 -30.34 23.29
CA THR A 10 5.44 -29.40 22.68
C THR A 10 6.62 -30.19 22.13
N SER A 11 6.68 -30.41 20.82
CA SER A 11 7.88 -30.92 20.16
C SER A 11 8.74 -29.77 19.69
N ASP A 12 9.84 -29.54 20.41
CA ASP A 12 10.95 -28.69 20.00
C ASP A 12 11.53 -29.16 18.67
N GLN A 13 11.38 -28.34 17.63
CA GLN A 13 12.15 -28.50 16.40
C GLN A 13 13.35 -27.56 16.45
N ILE A 14 14.52 -28.16 16.71
CA ILE A 14 15.83 -27.52 16.64
C ILE A 14 16.14 -27.22 15.17
N ALA A 15 16.19 -25.94 14.81
CA ALA A 15 16.55 -25.50 13.47
C ALA A 15 18.06 -25.69 13.21
N PRO A 16 18.48 -26.23 12.05
CA PRO A 16 19.89 -26.38 11.72
C PRO A 16 20.56 -25.02 11.47
N ALA A 17 21.75 -24.85 12.04
CA ALA A 17 22.58 -23.66 11.90
C ALA A 17 22.90 -23.38 10.42
N ARG A 18 22.60 -22.16 9.97
CA ARG A 18 22.91 -21.72 8.60
C ARG A 18 24.40 -21.43 8.44
N PRO A 19 25.10 -22.01 7.46
CA PRO A 19 26.50 -21.68 7.18
C PRO A 19 26.64 -20.23 6.68
N SER A 20 27.68 -19.56 7.15
CA SER A 20 27.97 -18.15 6.87
C SER A 20 28.44 -17.95 5.42
N LEU A 21 27.59 -17.33 4.60
CA LEU A 21 27.79 -17.02 3.17
C LEU A 21 28.88 -15.97 2.86
N SER A 22 29.88 -15.80 3.73
CA SER A 22 30.84 -14.70 3.65
C SER A 22 32.15 -15.02 2.91
N LEU A 23 32.51 -16.30 2.74
CA LEU A 23 33.83 -16.67 2.18
C LEU A 23 33.79 -17.11 0.72
N GLU A 24 32.76 -17.83 0.28
CA GLU A 24 32.75 -18.39 -1.09
C GLU A 24 32.60 -17.33 -2.20
N ARG A 25 31.99 -16.17 -1.90
CA ARG A 25 31.88 -15.08 -2.89
C ARG A 25 33.20 -14.36 -3.17
N ARG A 26 34.23 -14.54 -2.33
CA ARG A 26 35.54 -13.87 -2.53
C ARG A 26 36.46 -14.62 -3.51
N LEU A 27 36.25 -15.93 -3.73
CA LEU A 27 37.11 -16.73 -4.62
C LEU A 27 36.71 -16.69 -6.10
N ALA A 28 35.43 -16.50 -6.44
CA ALA A 28 34.98 -16.56 -7.84
C ALA A 28 35.37 -15.35 -8.72
N LYS A 29 35.96 -14.28 -8.15
CA LYS A 29 36.25 -13.03 -8.87
C LYS A 29 37.68 -12.95 -9.45
N ALA A 30 38.55 -13.93 -9.16
CA ALA A 30 39.97 -13.88 -9.52
C ALA A 30 40.33 -14.53 -10.89
N LEU A 31 39.45 -15.35 -11.49
CA LEU A 31 39.82 -16.18 -12.65
C LEU A 31 39.36 -15.67 -14.03
N LYS A 32 38.75 -14.48 -14.13
CA LYS A 32 38.25 -13.93 -15.43
C LYS A 32 39.13 -12.82 -16.02
N GLY A 33 40.43 -12.84 -15.72
CA GLY A 33 41.32 -11.69 -15.95
C GLY A 33 42.26 -11.71 -17.16
N SER A 34 42.44 -12.81 -17.92
CA SER A 34 43.65 -12.93 -18.76
C SER A 34 43.48 -13.22 -20.26
N GLU A 35 42.30 -13.54 -20.80
CA GLU A 35 42.18 -13.95 -22.22
C GLU A 35 41.56 -12.89 -23.15
N ALA A 36 42.07 -11.65 -23.14
CA ALA A 36 41.54 -10.61 -24.04
C ALA A 36 42.63 -9.74 -24.70
N ARG A 37 43.77 -10.35 -25.07
CA ARG A 37 44.88 -9.67 -25.77
C ARG A 37 45.36 -10.45 -26.99
N LYS A 38 44.52 -10.61 -28.02
CA LYS A 38 45.01 -10.84 -29.38
C LYS A 38 43.91 -10.59 -30.41
N ARG A 39 44.06 -9.50 -31.16
CA ARG A 39 43.59 -9.23 -32.55
C ARG A 39 43.43 -7.73 -32.75
N ARG A 40 44.55 -7.04 -33.01
CA ARG A 40 44.59 -5.75 -33.70
C ARG A 40 44.91 -6.07 -35.17
N GLY A 41 43.96 -5.82 -36.05
CA GLY A 41 44.12 -5.90 -37.50
C GLY A 41 42.99 -5.14 -38.19
N GLU A 42 43.38 -4.20 -39.04
CA GLU A 42 42.63 -3.59 -40.14
C GLU A 42 41.46 -2.63 -39.81
N THR A 43 41.78 -1.33 -39.82
CA THR A 43 40.80 -0.24 -39.94
C THR A 43 40.47 0.03 -41.41
N LYS A 44 39.35 -0.52 -41.90
CA LYS A 44 38.68 -0.04 -43.11
C LYS A 44 37.86 1.20 -42.75
N THR A 45 38.17 2.34 -43.34
CA THR A 45 37.48 3.63 -43.22
C THR A 45 36.13 3.62 -43.94
N GLY A 46 35.20 2.80 -43.44
CA GLY A 46 33.78 2.96 -43.74
C GLY A 46 33.21 4.08 -42.88
N LYS A 47 32.46 5.03 -43.47
CA LYS A 47 31.66 6.01 -42.72
C LYS A 47 30.72 5.27 -41.76
N ALA A 48 31.16 5.13 -40.51
CA ALA A 48 30.43 4.46 -39.46
C ALA A 48 29.14 5.24 -39.18
N THR A 49 28.02 4.73 -39.67
CA THR A 49 26.71 5.11 -39.16
C THR A 49 26.73 4.87 -37.65
N ARG A 50 26.75 5.97 -36.88
CA ARG A 50 26.80 5.90 -35.42
C ARG A 50 25.66 4.97 -34.97
N PRO A 51 25.94 3.89 -34.22
CA PRO A 51 24.88 3.01 -33.76
C PRO A 51 23.87 3.85 -32.99
N VAL A 52 22.62 3.88 -33.47
CA VAL A 52 21.54 4.62 -32.81
C VAL A 52 21.40 4.04 -31.42
N ARG A 53 21.85 4.80 -30.42
CA ARG A 53 21.84 4.39 -29.02
C ARG A 53 20.37 4.21 -28.62
N LYS A 54 19.89 2.96 -28.59
CA LYS A 54 18.52 2.63 -28.18
C LYS A 54 18.31 3.22 -26.78
N LYS A 55 17.56 4.33 -26.69
CA LYS A 55 17.18 4.93 -25.41
C LYS A 55 16.39 3.86 -24.65
N ARG A 56 16.99 3.26 -23.62
CA ARG A 56 16.29 2.33 -22.73
C ARG A 56 15.11 3.11 -22.16
N ARG A 57 13.88 2.73 -22.52
CA ARG A 57 12.68 3.28 -21.89
C ARG A 57 12.85 3.03 -20.40
N ARG A 58 12.97 4.11 -19.61
CA ARG A 58 12.98 4.00 -18.16
C ARG A 58 11.66 3.31 -17.80
N LYS A 59 11.74 2.22 -17.04
CA LYS A 59 10.53 1.58 -16.50
C LYS A 59 9.78 2.68 -15.73
N ARG A 60 8.51 2.92 -16.08
CA ARG A 60 7.68 3.90 -15.38
C ARG A 60 7.74 3.55 -13.89
N SER A 61 8.12 4.52 -13.07
CA SER A 61 8.52 4.28 -11.69
C SER A 61 7.35 3.95 -10.78
N GLU A 62 6.11 4.20 -11.18
CA GLU A 62 4.92 3.93 -10.36
C GLU A 62 3.71 3.49 -11.21
N PRO A 63 2.84 2.61 -10.67
CA PRO A 63 1.59 2.22 -11.31
C PRO A 63 0.65 3.43 -11.44
N PHE A 64 0.00 3.54 -12.60
CA PHE A 64 -0.98 4.60 -12.83
C PHE A 64 -2.34 4.20 -12.26
N VAL A 65 -2.91 5.05 -11.41
CA VAL A 65 -4.23 4.86 -10.80
C VAL A 65 -5.27 5.60 -11.63
N ARG A 66 -6.29 4.88 -12.10
CA ARG A 66 -7.40 5.46 -12.85
C ARG A 66 -8.43 6.01 -11.88
N LEU A 67 -8.74 7.31 -11.99
CA LEU A 67 -9.90 7.91 -11.34
C LEU A 67 -11.10 7.83 -12.28
N THR A 68 -12.25 7.41 -11.77
CA THR A 68 -13.50 7.40 -12.56
C THR A 68 -14.02 8.82 -12.74
N LEU A 69 -14.71 9.06 -13.86
CA LEU A 69 -15.31 10.36 -14.14
C LEU A 69 -16.36 10.73 -13.08
N GLU A 70 -17.10 9.75 -12.58
CA GLU A 70 -18.08 9.89 -11.50
C GLU A 70 -17.43 10.40 -10.22
N LEU A 71 -16.30 9.80 -9.82
CA LEU A 71 -15.56 10.22 -8.63
C LEU A 71 -15.08 11.66 -8.77
N ILE A 72 -14.50 12.03 -9.92
CA ILE A 72 -14.01 13.40 -10.16
C ILE A 72 -15.15 14.43 -10.18
N LYS A 73 -16.31 14.07 -10.77
CA LYS A 73 -17.47 14.97 -10.85
C LYS A 73 -18.25 15.08 -9.53
N SER A 74 -18.04 14.14 -8.60
CA SER A 74 -18.75 14.11 -7.33
C SER A 74 -18.55 15.38 -6.51
N LYS A 75 -19.60 15.78 -5.77
CA LYS A 75 -19.53 16.91 -4.84
C LYS A 75 -18.49 16.67 -3.75
N ALA A 76 -18.41 15.43 -3.25
CA ALA A 76 -17.43 15.01 -2.26
C ALA A 76 -15.99 15.26 -2.69
N TYR A 77 -15.64 14.94 -3.94
CA TYR A 77 -14.28 15.13 -4.45
C TYR A 77 -13.96 16.60 -4.68
N ARG A 78 -14.94 17.39 -5.17
CA ARG A 78 -14.76 18.82 -5.43
C ARG A 78 -14.58 19.66 -4.17
N ASP A 79 -15.22 19.25 -3.06
CA ASP A 79 -15.12 19.92 -1.75
C ASP A 79 -13.86 19.50 -0.97
N LEU A 80 -13.18 18.45 -1.43
CA LEU A 80 -12.05 17.86 -0.73
C LEU A 80 -10.82 18.78 -0.75
N PRO A 81 -10.08 18.93 0.37
CA PRO A 81 -8.84 19.69 0.37
C PRO A 81 -7.82 19.14 -0.65
N PRO A 82 -7.03 19.98 -1.34
CA PRO A 82 -6.11 19.53 -2.39
C PRO A 82 -5.11 18.46 -1.94
N SER A 83 -4.63 18.55 -0.69
CA SER A 83 -3.75 17.55 -0.08
C SER A 83 -4.42 16.19 0.09
N ALA A 84 -5.71 16.19 0.46
CA ALA A 84 -6.50 14.98 0.60
C ALA A 84 -6.86 14.39 -0.75
N ALA A 85 -7.19 15.21 -1.76
CA ALA A 85 -7.43 14.75 -3.13
C ALA A 85 -6.18 14.07 -3.73
N LYS A 86 -4.99 14.64 -3.53
CA LYS A 86 -3.73 14.00 -3.94
C LYS A 86 -3.52 12.65 -3.24
N MET A 87 -3.75 12.59 -1.93
CA MET A 87 -3.57 11.36 -1.16
C MET A 87 -4.61 10.29 -1.48
N LEU A 88 -5.84 10.67 -1.84
CA LEU A 88 -6.91 9.76 -2.23
C LEU A 88 -6.46 8.82 -3.36
N VAL A 89 -5.70 9.31 -4.33
CA VAL A 89 -5.15 8.50 -5.43
C VAL A 89 -4.31 7.33 -4.89
N HIS A 90 -3.49 7.57 -3.87
CA HIS A 90 -2.70 6.53 -3.23
C HIS A 90 -3.57 5.56 -2.40
N PHE A 91 -4.63 6.03 -1.77
CA PHE A 91 -5.58 5.16 -1.06
C PHE A 91 -6.32 4.22 -2.03
N LEU A 92 -6.74 4.72 -3.19
CA LEU A 92 -7.42 3.95 -4.23
C LEU A 92 -6.51 2.90 -4.88
N SER A 93 -5.18 3.11 -4.88
CA SER A 93 -4.22 2.14 -5.43
C SER A 93 -3.95 0.96 -4.50
N ARG A 94 -4.16 1.12 -3.18
CA ARG A 94 -3.74 0.13 -2.18
C ARG A 94 -4.37 -1.26 -2.36
N PRO A 95 -5.68 -1.42 -2.62
CA PRO A 95 -6.24 -2.74 -2.88
C PRO A 95 -5.60 -3.44 -4.09
N GLY A 96 -5.31 -2.68 -5.15
CA GLY A 96 -4.63 -3.20 -6.34
C GLY A 96 -3.16 -3.56 -6.10
N GLU A 97 -2.43 -2.75 -5.35
CA GLU A 97 -1.02 -3.01 -5.02
C GLU A 97 -0.85 -4.19 -4.05
N ALA A 98 -1.74 -4.31 -3.06
CA ALA A 98 -1.63 -5.34 -2.03
C ALA A 98 -2.21 -6.69 -2.48
N PHE A 99 -3.30 -6.67 -3.25
CA PHE A 99 -4.08 -7.88 -3.56
C PHE A 99 -4.31 -8.11 -5.05
N GLY A 100 -3.87 -7.19 -5.93
CA GLY A 100 -4.13 -7.29 -7.37
C GLY A 100 -5.58 -6.99 -7.76
N ILE A 101 -6.39 -6.43 -6.85
CA ILE A 101 -7.82 -6.19 -7.07
C ILE A 101 -8.02 -4.87 -7.84
N PRO A 102 -8.73 -4.89 -8.99
CA PRO A 102 -9.05 -3.66 -9.71
C PRO A 102 -10.09 -2.83 -8.95
N LEU A 103 -9.98 -1.49 -9.02
CA LEU A 103 -10.90 -0.57 -8.32
C LEU A 103 -12.36 -0.71 -8.74
N SER A 104 -12.61 -1.24 -9.94
CA SER A 104 -13.96 -1.54 -10.45
C SER A 104 -14.65 -2.68 -9.70
N ASP A 105 -13.88 -3.50 -8.99
CA ASP A 105 -14.42 -4.66 -8.29
C ASP A 105 -14.98 -4.28 -6.92
N ARG A 106 -16.11 -4.90 -6.55
CA ARG A 106 -16.74 -4.68 -5.23
C ARG A 106 -15.78 -5.09 -4.10
N GLN A 107 -14.98 -6.12 -4.34
CA GLN A 107 -13.99 -6.61 -3.37
C GLN A 107 -12.98 -5.53 -2.97
N ALA A 108 -12.69 -4.54 -3.82
CA ALA A 108 -11.80 -3.43 -3.48
C ALA A 108 -12.33 -2.58 -2.30
N TYR A 109 -13.66 -2.50 -2.15
CA TYR A 109 -14.34 -1.77 -1.08
C TYR A 109 -14.54 -2.58 0.18
N GLU A 110 -14.40 -3.90 0.11
CA GLU A 110 -14.49 -4.79 1.26
C GLU A 110 -13.11 -5.03 1.89
N THR A 111 -12.07 -4.93 1.07
CA THR A 111 -10.68 -5.17 1.44
C THR A 111 -10.14 -4.10 2.38
N THR A 112 -9.60 -4.52 3.51
CA THR A 112 -8.90 -3.64 4.44
C THR A 112 -7.43 -3.50 4.09
N PHE A 113 -6.86 -2.32 4.25
CA PHE A 113 -5.44 -2.07 4.06
C PHE A 113 -4.91 -1.15 5.17
N SER A 114 -3.61 -1.23 5.44
CA SER A 114 -2.96 -0.37 6.43
C SER A 114 -2.11 0.70 5.79
N LEU A 115 -2.04 1.88 6.41
CA LEU A 115 -1.12 2.93 5.99
C LEU A 115 -0.43 3.55 7.22
N THR A 116 0.90 3.48 7.23
CA THR A 116 1.74 4.03 8.30
C THR A 116 2.12 5.48 8.06
N TYR A 117 2.43 6.21 9.12
CA TYR A 117 2.99 7.57 9.01
C TYR A 117 4.31 7.61 8.24
N SER A 118 5.13 6.55 8.34
CA SER A 118 6.37 6.41 7.58
C SER A 118 6.13 6.30 6.08
N GLU A 119 5.08 5.58 5.66
CA GLU A 119 4.70 5.51 4.25
C GLU A 119 4.13 6.84 3.76
N ALA A 120 3.26 7.47 4.54
CA ALA A 120 2.74 8.80 4.22
C ALA A 120 3.86 9.84 4.02
N SER A 121 4.90 9.79 4.86
CA SER A 121 6.07 10.65 4.73
C SER A 121 6.84 10.41 3.43
N LYS A 122 6.96 9.15 2.97
CA LYS A 122 7.60 8.82 1.68
C LYS A 122 6.80 9.33 0.49
N LEU A 123 5.48 9.46 0.64
CA LEU A 123 4.59 10.07 -0.34
C LEU A 123 4.60 11.61 -0.29
N GLY A 124 5.46 12.22 0.54
CA GLY A 124 5.57 13.66 0.68
C GLY A 124 4.48 14.29 1.54
N CYS A 125 3.82 13.52 2.40
CA CYS A 125 2.81 14.02 3.34
C CYS A 125 3.43 14.16 4.74
N ALA A 126 3.48 15.39 5.26
CA ALA A 126 3.93 15.63 6.63
C ALA A 126 2.99 14.97 7.65
N ARG A 127 3.51 14.58 8.82
CA ARG A 127 2.74 13.82 9.83
C ARG A 127 1.46 14.53 10.28
N ALA A 128 1.54 15.84 10.53
CA ALA A 128 0.38 16.64 10.93
C ALA A 128 -0.66 16.72 9.79
N THR A 129 -0.19 16.94 8.57
CA THR A 129 -1.03 16.97 7.36
C THR A 129 -1.72 15.63 7.12
N PHE A 130 -1.04 14.51 7.38
CA PHE A 130 -1.61 13.19 7.17
C PHE A 130 -2.85 12.94 8.04
N LEU A 131 -2.85 13.39 9.29
CA LEU A 131 -4.03 13.30 10.15
C LEU A 131 -5.20 14.11 9.57
N ALA A 132 -4.96 15.36 9.17
CA ALA A 132 -5.98 16.22 8.56
C ALA A 132 -6.52 15.63 7.24
N VAL A 133 -5.65 15.00 6.44
CA VAL A 133 -6.03 14.28 5.22
C VAL A 133 -6.96 13.12 5.53
N VAL A 134 -6.62 12.27 6.51
CA VAL A 134 -7.47 11.14 6.89
C VAL A 134 -8.81 11.63 7.44
N GLU A 135 -8.81 12.67 8.27
CA GLU A 135 -10.04 13.30 8.78
C GLU A 135 -10.93 13.80 7.64
N ALA A 136 -10.34 14.48 6.64
CA ALA A 136 -11.07 14.94 5.47
C ALA A 136 -11.63 13.76 4.64
N LEU A 137 -10.83 12.75 4.35
CA LEU A 137 -11.26 11.59 3.55
C LEU A 137 -12.37 10.78 4.23
N VAL A 138 -12.29 10.59 5.54
CA VAL A 138 -13.34 9.93 6.33
C VAL A 138 -14.60 10.80 6.37
N GLY A 139 -14.44 12.11 6.61
CA GLY A 139 -15.53 13.08 6.66
C GLY A 139 -16.28 13.24 5.34
N HIS A 140 -15.61 13.05 4.20
CA HIS A 140 -16.24 13.06 2.86
C HIS A 140 -16.72 11.69 2.40
N GLY A 141 -16.54 10.64 3.21
CA GLY A 141 -17.04 9.30 2.90
C GLY A 141 -16.22 8.53 1.86
N PHE A 142 -14.94 8.86 1.67
CA PHE A 142 -14.02 8.08 0.82
C PHE A 142 -13.34 6.94 1.58
N LEU A 143 -13.17 7.09 2.89
CA LEU A 143 -12.54 6.09 3.76
C LEU A 143 -13.45 5.72 4.93
N ASP A 144 -13.37 4.44 5.30
CA ASP A 144 -13.92 3.90 6.53
C ASP A 144 -12.77 3.44 7.43
N PRO A 145 -12.63 4.02 8.63
CA PRO A 145 -11.63 3.56 9.57
C PRO A 145 -12.07 2.21 10.17
N VAL A 146 -11.18 1.22 10.12
CA VAL A 146 -11.42 -0.13 10.66
C VAL A 146 -10.73 -0.30 12.00
N ARG A 147 -9.45 0.10 12.07
CA ARG A 147 -8.67 0.05 13.32
C ARG A 147 -7.79 1.29 13.42
N ARG A 148 -7.82 1.95 14.57
CA ARG A 148 -6.91 3.07 14.84
C ARG A 148 -5.51 2.55 15.13
N GLY A 149 -4.51 3.09 14.45
CA GLY A 149 -3.11 2.89 14.81
C GLY A 149 -2.71 3.69 16.04
N GLY A 150 -1.51 3.44 16.57
CA GLY A 150 -1.03 4.08 17.78
C GLY A 150 0.22 3.41 18.33
N VAL A 151 0.54 3.70 19.59
CA VAL A 151 1.55 2.96 20.35
C VAL A 151 0.80 2.04 21.30
N TYR A 152 0.96 0.72 21.12
CA TYR A 152 0.35 -0.31 21.96
C TYR A 152 1.47 -1.19 22.51
N ASN A 153 1.57 -1.32 23.83
CA ASN A 153 2.63 -2.07 24.52
C ASN A 153 4.04 -1.73 24.00
N GLY A 154 4.34 -0.43 23.84
CA GLY A 154 5.63 0.06 23.33
C GLY A 154 5.88 -0.17 21.82
N ARG A 155 4.94 -0.79 21.09
CA ARG A 155 5.06 -1.06 19.65
C ARG A 155 4.17 -0.12 18.84
N LYS A 156 4.67 0.35 17.70
CA LYS A 156 3.89 1.17 16.76
C LYS A 156 2.97 0.27 15.94
N VAL A 157 1.66 0.48 16.06
CA VAL A 157 0.62 -0.22 15.31
C VAL A 157 0.10 0.70 14.20
N SER A 158 -0.02 0.17 12.98
CA SER A 158 -0.57 0.90 11.84
C SER A 158 -2.08 1.06 11.94
N SER A 159 -2.60 2.18 11.43
CA SER A 159 -4.03 2.33 11.22
C SER A 159 -4.46 1.48 10.04
N VAL A 160 -5.64 0.87 10.17
CA VAL A 160 -6.29 0.04 9.15
C VAL A 160 -7.54 0.75 8.67
N TYR A 161 -7.69 0.81 7.36
CA TYR A 161 -8.76 1.50 6.67
C TYR A 161 -9.38 0.58 5.62
N ARG A 162 -10.54 0.98 5.13
CA ARG A 162 -11.24 0.40 4.01
C ARG A 162 -11.74 1.51 3.10
N LEU A 163 -11.86 1.26 1.80
CA LEU A 163 -12.51 2.22 0.90
C LEU A 163 -14.01 2.29 1.21
N SER A 164 -14.60 3.46 1.04
CA SER A 164 -16.02 3.70 1.31
C SER A 164 -16.71 4.24 0.05
N GLN A 165 -17.99 3.88 -0.13
CA GLN A 165 -18.84 4.41 -1.20
C GLN A 165 -19.75 5.55 -0.71
N ARG A 166 -19.65 5.95 0.58
CA ARG A 166 -20.51 6.99 1.16
C ARG A 166 -20.37 8.36 0.51
N TRP A 167 -19.23 8.62 -0.14
CA TRP A 167 -19.00 9.83 -0.92
C TRP A 167 -20.08 10.04 -2.01
N MET A 168 -20.71 8.97 -2.51
CA MET A 168 -21.80 9.06 -3.49
C MET A 168 -23.02 9.78 -2.92
N ALA A 169 -23.28 9.64 -1.62
CA ALA A 169 -24.38 10.29 -0.92
C ALA A 169 -24.00 11.68 -0.38
N PHE A 170 -22.75 12.14 -0.54
CA PHE A 170 -22.26 13.38 0.08
C PHE A 170 -23.06 14.61 -0.36
N GLY A 171 -23.57 15.36 0.62
CA GLY A 171 -24.41 16.53 0.41
C GLY A 171 -25.89 16.22 0.17
N THR A 172 -26.32 14.96 0.31
CA THR A 172 -27.73 14.55 0.37
C THR A 172 -28.15 14.26 1.82
N SER A 173 -29.46 14.15 2.08
CA SER A 173 -30.00 13.77 3.40
C SER A 173 -29.60 12.36 3.83
N GLY A 174 -29.22 11.49 2.89
CA GLY A 174 -28.74 10.13 3.16
C GLY A 174 -27.28 10.06 3.62
N PHE A 175 -26.54 11.16 3.60
CA PHE A 175 -25.13 11.16 4.00
C PHE A 175 -24.98 10.97 5.52
N ARG A 176 -24.22 9.94 5.92
CA ARG A 176 -23.88 9.70 7.32
C ARG A 176 -22.43 10.13 7.58
N PRO A 177 -22.19 11.35 8.12
CA PRO A 177 -20.85 11.82 8.41
C PRO A 177 -20.22 10.99 9.53
N VAL A 178 -18.93 10.66 9.38
CA VAL A 178 -18.15 10.04 10.46
C VAL A 178 -17.10 11.01 10.97
N ASN A 179 -17.18 11.29 12.27
CA ASN A 179 -16.15 12.05 12.96
C ASN A 179 -15.01 11.11 13.36
N TYR A 180 -13.90 11.19 12.62
CA TYR A 180 -12.74 10.32 12.82
C TYR A 180 -12.16 10.40 14.25
N ARG A 181 -12.13 11.58 14.88
CA ARG A 181 -11.62 11.76 16.24
C ARG A 181 -12.51 11.10 17.29
N ARG A 182 -13.83 11.22 17.14
CA ARG A 182 -14.79 10.60 18.08
C ARG A 182 -14.83 9.07 17.91
N TRP A 183 -14.83 8.59 16.66
CA TRP A 183 -14.77 7.15 16.37
C TRP A 183 -13.59 6.46 17.07
N ALA A 184 -12.46 7.18 17.11
CA ALA A 184 -11.22 6.75 17.72
C ALA A 184 -11.26 6.56 19.25
N VAL A 185 -12.26 7.09 19.96
CA VAL A 185 -12.38 7.02 21.42
C VAL A 185 -13.23 5.83 21.86
N THR A 186 -14.26 5.47 21.11
CA THR A 186 -15.23 4.40 21.45
C THR A 186 -14.67 2.98 21.23
N GLY A 187 -13.35 2.83 21.12
CA GLY A 187 -12.71 1.52 21.07
C GLY A 187 -12.91 0.71 19.78
N GLY A 188 -13.51 1.26 18.72
CA GLY A 188 -13.57 0.65 17.38
C GLY A 188 -13.98 -0.83 17.34
N GLY A 189 -14.71 -1.31 18.35
CA GLY A 189 -14.86 -2.73 18.68
C GLY A 189 -16.21 -3.32 18.34
N GLU A 190 -17.25 -2.50 18.15
CA GLU A 190 -18.50 -3.00 17.58
C GLU A 190 -18.46 -2.72 16.10
N THR A 191 -18.11 -3.77 15.37
CA THR A 191 -18.67 -4.08 14.05
C THR A 191 -19.93 -3.26 13.81
N SER A 192 -19.87 -2.35 12.84
CA SER A 192 -21.08 -1.82 12.19
C SER A 192 -22.05 -2.98 12.12
N PRO A 193 -23.23 -2.93 12.77
CA PRO A 193 -24.15 -4.06 12.78
C PRO A 193 -24.26 -4.47 11.33
N ALA A 194 -23.83 -5.69 11.02
CA ALA A 194 -24.07 -6.30 9.73
C ALA A 194 -25.53 -5.97 9.48
N VAL A 195 -25.77 -5.20 8.42
CA VAL A 195 -27.11 -4.87 7.96
C VAL A 195 -27.78 -6.24 7.88
N ARG A 196 -28.58 -6.57 8.90
CA ARG A 196 -29.50 -7.69 8.84
C ARG A 196 -30.45 -7.22 7.78
N GLU A 197 -30.19 -7.66 6.56
CA GLU A 197 -31.09 -7.50 5.44
C GLU A 197 -32.43 -8.03 5.95
N HIS A 198 -33.35 -7.11 6.22
CA HIS A 198 -34.75 -7.44 6.39
C HIS A 198 -35.21 -7.84 5.00
N GLU A 199 -35.27 -9.16 4.78
CA GLU A 199 -36.21 -9.78 3.84
C GLU A 199 -37.66 -9.49 4.26
#